data_AF-A0A6B2G6I9-F1
#
_entry.id   AF-A0A6B2G6I9-F1
#
_cell.length_a   1.000
_cell.length_b   1.000
_cell.length_c   1.000
_cell.angle_alpha   90.00
_cell.angle_beta   90.00
_cell.angle_gamma   90.00
#
_symmetry.space_group_name_H-M   'P 1'
#
loop_
_entity.id
_entity.type
_entity.pdbx_description
1 polymer ?
#
loop_
_entity_poly.entity_id
_entity_poly.type
_entity_poly.pdbx_seq_one_letter_code
_entity_poly.pdbx_strand_id
1 'polypeptide(L)'
;GGPGQDSHLGCTYASVCALCILGFTISRAYSVIDRIALKKFIISCRSSNGSFRMGVDQETDMRAIFCAVSVARLTNIYSPDMFLNTDKYICECQNYDGGFGSLPGTESNGGYAFCAYASLVLMNSEDIIDSEHLLSWVSHRQMSLEGGFQGRTNKLVDSCYCYWCGALIPIIQAHFNIYTNFTPRHIFDKEANQFYLLLCAQSPAGGFCDRPSRFPDLYHTCYSLSSLSLSQHSLFGNIDFNKIVGVKDNLLDKDHPVYNITEASFHLSQQYFYNENI
;
A
#
# COMPACT_ATOMS: atom_id res chain seq x y z
N GLY A 1 -10.25 2.11 -17.42
CA GLY A 1 -8.99 1.35 -17.52
C GLY A 1 -8.48 1.17 -18.95
N GLY A 2 -8.73 2.13 -19.83
CA GLY A 2 -8.29 2.13 -21.23
C GLY A 2 -8.91 3.30 -21.98
N PRO A 3 -8.46 3.62 -23.20
CA PRO A 3 -9.01 4.73 -23.98
C PRO A 3 -10.53 4.62 -24.16
N GLY A 4 -11.25 5.70 -23.89
CA GLY A 4 -12.71 5.79 -24.04
C GLY A 4 -13.54 5.12 -22.94
N GLN A 5 -12.91 4.51 -21.93
CA GLN A 5 -13.63 3.94 -20.78
C GLN A 5 -13.88 5.00 -19.70
N ASP A 6 -14.89 4.75 -18.88
CA ASP A 6 -15.20 5.57 -17.71
C ASP A 6 -14.06 5.60 -16.69
N SER A 7 -14.00 6.71 -15.94
CA SER A 7 -13.04 6.92 -14.86
C SER A 7 -13.29 5.95 -13.70
N HIS A 8 -12.20 5.38 -13.16
CA HIS A 8 -12.24 4.40 -12.08
C HIS A 8 -11.02 4.59 -11.18
N LEU A 9 -11.23 4.79 -9.87
CA LEU A 9 -10.22 5.12 -8.86
C LEU A 9 -9.04 4.15 -8.84
N GLY A 10 -9.28 2.85 -9.06
CA GLY A 10 -8.19 1.87 -9.13
C GLY A 10 -7.25 2.12 -10.32
N CYS A 11 -7.80 2.49 -11.47
CA CYS A 11 -7.01 2.88 -12.63
C CYS A 11 -6.37 4.26 -12.41
N THR A 12 -7.08 5.19 -11.76
CA THR A 12 -6.55 6.51 -11.40
C THR A 12 -5.33 6.40 -10.51
N TYR A 13 -5.37 5.58 -9.46
CA TYR A 13 -4.22 5.29 -8.60
C TYR A 13 -3.03 4.77 -9.41
N ALA A 14 -3.25 3.72 -10.19
CA ALA A 14 -2.19 3.14 -11.02
C ALA A 14 -1.60 4.14 -12.03
N SER A 15 -2.43 4.94 -12.69
CA SER A 15 -2.00 5.95 -13.65
C SER A 15 -1.23 7.09 -12.99
N VAL A 16 -1.67 7.58 -11.84
CA VAL A 16 -0.97 8.64 -11.10
C VAL A 16 0.40 8.13 -10.61
N CYS A 17 0.47 6.93 -10.03
CA CYS A 17 1.75 6.33 -9.62
C CYS A 17 2.70 6.13 -10.81
N ALA A 18 2.18 5.64 -11.95
CA ALA A 18 2.98 5.48 -13.16
C ALA A 18 3.52 6.82 -13.69
N LEU A 19 2.70 7.88 -13.69
CA LEU A 19 3.13 9.23 -14.08
C LEU A 19 4.15 9.80 -13.10
N CYS A 20 4.04 9.50 -11.81
CA CYS A 20 5.01 9.90 -10.80
C CYS A 20 6.36 9.19 -10.99
N ILE A 21 6.36 7.90 -11.29
CA ILE A 21 7.56 7.12 -11.64
C ILE A 21 8.19 7.69 -12.93
N LEU A 22 7.39 7.93 -13.98
CA LEU A 22 7.89 8.51 -15.23
C LEU A 22 8.42 9.93 -15.02
N GLY A 23 7.80 10.70 -14.13
CA GLY A 23 8.19 12.06 -13.76
C GLY A 23 9.61 12.17 -13.23
N PHE A 24 10.16 11.07 -12.68
CA PHE A 24 11.58 10.98 -12.30
C PHE A 24 12.53 11.20 -13.49
N THR A 25 12.15 10.74 -14.69
CA THR A 25 12.96 10.87 -15.92
C THR A 25 12.41 11.91 -16.89
N ILE A 26 11.11 12.14 -16.90
CA ILE A 26 10.38 12.96 -17.86
C ILE A 26 9.45 13.89 -17.08
N SER A 27 9.92 15.09 -16.72
CA SER A 27 9.16 16.04 -15.89
C SER A 27 7.77 16.39 -16.42
N ARG A 28 7.58 16.45 -17.74
CA ARG A 28 6.27 16.68 -18.38
C ARG A 28 5.23 15.57 -18.11
N ALA A 29 5.61 14.44 -17.54
CA ALA A 29 4.67 13.40 -17.14
C ALA A 29 3.71 13.92 -16.05
N TYR A 30 4.19 14.77 -15.14
CA TYR A 30 3.35 15.34 -14.08
C TYR A 30 2.22 16.21 -14.64
N SER A 31 2.49 17.00 -15.70
CA SER A 31 1.50 17.88 -16.33
C SER A 31 0.37 17.16 -17.08
N VAL A 32 0.45 15.83 -17.23
CA VAL A 32 -0.66 15.02 -17.77
C VAL A 32 -1.82 14.95 -16.79
N ILE A 33 -1.57 15.15 -15.49
CA ILE A 33 -2.59 15.06 -14.45
C ILE A 33 -3.40 16.37 -14.38
N ASP A 34 -4.63 16.34 -14.88
CA ASP A 34 -5.59 17.41 -14.64
C ASP A 34 -6.11 17.36 -13.20
N ARG A 35 -5.47 18.16 -12.32
CA ARG A 35 -5.77 18.23 -10.89
C ARG A 35 -7.19 18.72 -10.59
N ILE A 36 -7.75 19.59 -11.43
CA ILE A 36 -9.11 20.13 -11.24
C ILE A 36 -10.15 19.05 -11.57
N ALA A 37 -9.98 18.36 -12.71
CA ALA A 37 -10.86 17.26 -13.09
C ALA A 37 -10.73 16.07 -12.12
N LEU A 38 -9.51 15.76 -11.68
CA LEU A 38 -9.24 14.72 -10.69
C LEU A 38 -9.97 14.99 -9.37
N LYS A 39 -9.90 16.22 -8.84
CA LYS A 39 -10.62 16.62 -7.63
C LYS A 39 -12.13 16.46 -7.79
N LYS A 40 -12.70 16.91 -8.91
CA LYS A 40 -14.14 16.75 -9.21
C LYS A 40 -14.54 15.28 -9.27
N PHE A 41 -13.74 14.44 -9.92
CA PHE A 41 -13.98 13.01 -10.00
C PHE A 41 -13.98 12.33 -8.63
N ILE A 42 -12.97 12.59 -7.80
CA ILE A 42 -12.89 12.05 -6.43
C ILE A 42 -14.13 12.44 -5.61
N ILE A 43 -14.56 13.70 -5.69
CA ILE A 43 -15.75 14.17 -4.97
C ILE A 43 -17.02 13.45 -5.47
N SER A 44 -17.16 13.20 -6.77
CA SER A 44 -18.31 12.45 -7.33
C SER A 44 -18.38 10.98 -6.89
N CYS A 45 -17.23 10.40 -6.49
CA CYS A 45 -17.15 9.04 -5.97
C CYS A 45 -17.57 8.93 -4.49
N ARG A 46 -17.63 10.05 -3.75
CA ARG A 46 -17.92 10.07 -2.32
C ARG A 46 -19.40 9.79 -2.03
N SER A 47 -19.64 8.98 -1.01
CA SER A 47 -20.97 8.72 -0.43
C SER A 47 -21.21 9.53 0.84
N SER A 48 -22.48 9.68 1.24
CA SER A 48 -22.86 10.48 2.41
C SER A 48 -22.36 9.92 3.74
N ASN A 49 -22.16 8.61 3.84
CA ASN A 49 -21.65 7.92 5.03
C ASN A 49 -20.11 7.94 5.16
N GLY A 50 -19.39 8.61 4.26
CA GLY A 50 -17.92 8.66 4.27
C GLY A 50 -17.24 7.59 3.41
N SER A 51 -17.98 6.62 2.85
CA SER A 51 -17.42 5.65 1.92
C SER A 51 -17.17 6.27 0.53
N PHE A 52 -16.41 5.57 -0.30
CA PHE A 52 -16.16 5.93 -1.69
C PHE A 52 -16.53 4.77 -2.61
N ARG A 53 -17.11 5.08 -3.77
CA ARG A 53 -17.27 4.15 -4.89
C ARG A 53 -16.01 4.17 -5.75
N MET A 54 -15.71 3.06 -6.42
CA MET A 54 -14.59 2.98 -7.36
C MET A 54 -14.78 3.89 -8.59
N GLY A 55 -15.99 4.32 -8.88
CA GLY A 55 -16.35 5.22 -9.96
C GLY A 55 -17.81 5.67 -9.79
N VAL A 56 -18.31 6.49 -10.71
CA VAL A 56 -19.73 6.84 -10.72
C VAL A 56 -20.53 5.55 -10.96
N ASP A 57 -21.46 5.24 -10.06
CA ASP A 57 -22.31 4.03 -10.08
C ASP A 57 -21.56 2.67 -10.06
N GLN A 58 -20.33 2.65 -9.55
CA GLN A 58 -19.53 1.43 -9.35
C GLN A 58 -19.57 0.94 -7.89
N GLU A 59 -18.87 -0.16 -7.61
CA GLU A 59 -18.84 -0.78 -6.28
C GLU A 59 -18.20 0.13 -5.22
N THR A 60 -18.60 -0.06 -3.97
CA THR A 60 -18.00 0.56 -2.79
C THR A 60 -17.18 -0.48 -2.06
N ASP A 61 -15.91 -0.19 -1.78
CA ASP A 61 -15.12 -0.87 -0.76
C ASP A 61 -13.89 -0.04 -0.36
N MET A 62 -13.14 -0.54 0.62
CA MET A 62 -11.94 0.10 1.17
C MET A 62 -10.89 0.53 0.12
N ARG A 63 -10.81 -0.15 -1.05
CA ARG A 63 -9.87 0.21 -2.12
C ARG A 63 -10.16 1.59 -2.68
N ALA A 64 -11.44 1.94 -2.80
CA ALA A 64 -11.85 3.24 -3.33
C ALA A 64 -11.35 4.37 -2.44
N ILE A 65 -11.45 4.19 -1.12
CA ILE A 65 -10.97 5.16 -0.13
C ILE A 65 -9.46 5.35 -0.26
N PHE A 66 -8.69 4.27 -0.26
CA PHE A 66 -7.23 4.33 -0.42
C PHE A 66 -6.83 4.98 -1.73
N CYS A 67 -7.41 4.55 -2.85
CA CYS A 67 -7.10 5.12 -4.16
C CYS A 67 -7.41 6.62 -4.19
N ALA A 68 -8.55 7.07 -3.63
CA ALA A 68 -8.93 8.47 -3.59
C ALA A 68 -7.99 9.32 -2.74
N VAL A 69 -7.72 8.92 -1.49
CA VAL A 69 -6.89 9.72 -0.58
C VAL A 69 -5.41 9.70 -1.00
N SER A 70 -4.92 8.57 -1.52
CA SER A 70 -3.56 8.41 -2.02
C SER A 70 -3.27 9.37 -3.17
N VAL A 71 -4.09 9.37 -4.23
CA VAL A 71 -3.86 10.29 -5.35
C VAL A 71 -4.13 11.75 -4.95
N ALA A 72 -5.08 12.00 -4.04
CA ALA A 72 -5.36 13.35 -3.57
C ALA A 72 -4.18 13.97 -2.81
N ARG A 73 -3.52 13.18 -1.96
CA ARG A 73 -2.30 13.59 -1.25
C ARG A 73 -1.11 13.70 -2.20
N LEU A 74 -0.87 12.69 -3.03
CA LEU A 74 0.29 12.68 -3.92
C LEU A 74 0.29 13.87 -4.90
N THR A 75 -0.89 14.29 -5.36
CA THR A 75 -1.07 15.39 -6.33
C THR A 75 -1.46 16.72 -5.68
N ASN A 76 -1.36 16.84 -4.35
CA ASN A 76 -1.66 18.06 -3.59
C ASN A 76 -3.05 18.66 -3.89
N ILE A 77 -4.10 17.85 -3.92
CA ILE A 77 -5.50 18.31 -4.08
C ILE A 77 -6.39 17.95 -2.88
N TYR A 78 -5.81 17.24 -1.90
CA TYR A 78 -6.47 16.86 -0.66
C TYR A 78 -7.01 18.06 0.10
N SER A 79 -8.22 17.93 0.65
CA SER A 79 -8.74 18.81 1.69
C SER A 79 -9.58 18.01 2.67
N PRO A 80 -9.58 18.33 3.98
CA PRO A 80 -10.35 17.57 5.00
C PRO A 80 -11.83 17.36 4.63
N ASP A 81 -12.49 18.37 4.06
CA ASP A 81 -13.91 18.29 3.67
C ASP A 81 -14.18 17.22 2.59
N MET A 82 -13.19 16.91 1.74
CA MET A 82 -13.34 15.86 0.73
C MET A 82 -13.45 14.48 1.38
N PHE A 83 -12.97 14.29 2.61
CA PHE A 83 -12.91 13.01 3.31
C PHE A 83 -13.63 13.06 4.67
N LEU A 84 -14.59 13.97 4.83
CA LEU A 84 -15.36 14.10 6.06
C LEU A 84 -16.06 12.77 6.42
N ASN A 85 -15.88 12.31 7.65
CA ASN A 85 -16.37 11.03 8.19
C ASN A 85 -15.83 9.76 7.51
N THR A 86 -14.90 9.88 6.56
CA THR A 86 -14.27 8.71 5.92
C THR A 86 -13.47 7.90 6.94
N ASP A 87 -12.78 8.58 7.84
CA ASP A 87 -12.07 8.01 8.98
C ASP A 87 -12.98 7.12 9.85
N LYS A 88 -14.17 7.62 10.22
CA LYS A 88 -15.18 6.86 10.98
C LYS A 88 -15.68 5.64 10.21
N TYR A 89 -15.93 5.79 8.90
CA TYR A 89 -16.31 4.66 8.06
C TYR A 89 -15.22 3.59 8.00
N ILE A 90 -13.94 3.99 7.96
CA ILE A 90 -12.82 3.03 8.04
C ILE A 90 -12.81 2.33 9.41
N CYS A 91 -13.01 3.06 10.51
CA CYS A 91 -13.07 2.50 11.86
C CYS A 91 -14.15 1.39 11.97
N GLU A 92 -15.33 1.60 11.37
CA GLU A 92 -16.40 0.59 11.32
C GLU A 92 -16.02 -0.70 10.57
N CYS A 93 -14.97 -0.66 9.74
CA CYS A 93 -14.46 -1.82 9.01
C CYS A 93 -13.42 -2.63 9.79
N GLN A 94 -12.97 -2.17 10.97
CA GLN A 94 -12.10 -2.96 11.84
C GLN A 94 -12.93 -4.05 12.54
N ASN A 95 -12.47 -5.29 12.45
CA ASN A 95 -13.16 -6.44 13.00
C ASN A 95 -12.63 -6.87 14.38
N TYR A 96 -13.33 -7.83 14.99
CA TYR A 96 -12.98 -8.41 16.28
C TYR A 96 -11.57 -9.03 16.34
N ASP A 97 -10.97 -9.39 15.19
CA ASP A 97 -9.65 -9.98 15.11
C ASP A 97 -8.54 -8.93 14.92
N GLY A 98 -8.89 -7.64 14.86
CA GLY A 98 -7.98 -6.51 14.67
C GLY A 98 -7.74 -6.12 13.22
N GLY A 99 -8.05 -7.00 12.26
CA GLY A 99 -7.92 -6.72 10.83
C GLY A 99 -9.08 -5.91 10.25
N PHE A 100 -9.03 -5.60 8.95
CA PHE A 100 -10.08 -4.84 8.27
C PHE A 100 -10.70 -5.61 7.11
N GLY A 101 -12.04 -5.51 7.04
CA GLY A 101 -12.83 -5.96 5.90
C GLY A 101 -12.86 -4.96 4.75
N SER A 102 -13.43 -5.39 3.62
CA SER A 102 -13.77 -4.53 2.48
C SER A 102 -14.85 -3.49 2.82
N LEU A 103 -15.74 -3.87 3.73
CA LEU A 103 -16.94 -3.18 4.18
C LEU A 103 -17.13 -3.51 5.67
N PRO A 104 -17.95 -2.74 6.42
CA PRO A 104 -18.28 -3.08 7.80
C PRO A 104 -18.83 -4.51 7.91
N GLY A 105 -18.23 -5.30 8.81
CA GLY A 105 -18.63 -6.68 9.09
C GLY A 105 -18.16 -7.74 8.09
N THR A 106 -17.37 -7.41 7.06
CA THR A 106 -16.78 -8.42 6.16
C THR A 106 -15.44 -8.94 6.68
N GLU A 107 -15.05 -10.16 6.28
CA GLU A 107 -13.83 -10.82 6.77
C GLU A 107 -12.56 -9.97 6.57
N SER A 108 -11.73 -9.93 7.61
CA SER A 108 -10.44 -9.24 7.59
C SER A 108 -9.51 -9.78 6.51
N ASN A 109 -8.93 -8.88 5.69
CA ASN A 109 -8.02 -9.23 4.60
C ASN A 109 -6.84 -8.26 4.48
N GLY A 110 -5.66 -8.77 4.15
CA GLY A 110 -4.42 -7.99 4.12
C GLY A 110 -4.45 -6.80 3.15
N GLY A 111 -5.08 -6.95 1.98
CA GLY A 111 -5.22 -5.86 1.02
C GLY A 111 -6.15 -4.75 1.53
N TYR A 112 -7.27 -5.11 2.15
CA TYR A 112 -8.20 -4.13 2.72
C TYR A 112 -7.63 -3.49 4.00
N ALA A 113 -6.92 -4.26 4.83
CA ALA A 113 -6.18 -3.73 5.98
C ALA A 113 -5.12 -2.72 5.56
N PHE A 114 -4.35 -3.00 4.50
CA PHE A 114 -3.41 -2.02 3.94
C PHE A 114 -4.13 -0.76 3.50
N CYS A 115 -5.18 -0.90 2.68
CA CYS A 115 -5.96 0.24 2.20
C CYS A 115 -6.55 1.06 3.36
N ALA A 116 -7.08 0.43 4.39
CA ALA A 116 -7.65 1.08 5.57
C ALA A 116 -6.59 1.88 6.33
N TYR A 117 -5.53 1.22 6.80
CA TYR A 117 -4.54 1.86 7.65
C TYR A 117 -3.73 2.92 6.91
N ALA A 118 -3.32 2.64 5.67
CA ALA A 118 -2.65 3.62 4.83
C ALA A 118 -3.52 4.86 4.58
N SER A 119 -4.85 4.69 4.44
CA SER A 119 -5.76 5.83 4.32
C SER A 119 -5.83 6.66 5.60
N LEU A 120 -5.85 6.02 6.77
CA LEU A 120 -5.83 6.72 8.06
C LEU A 120 -4.54 7.53 8.24
N VAL A 121 -3.38 6.95 7.90
CA VAL A 121 -2.10 7.66 7.87
C VAL A 121 -2.17 8.86 6.92
N LEU A 122 -2.70 8.68 5.73
CA LEU A 122 -2.86 9.77 4.77
C LEU A 122 -3.90 10.82 5.21
N MET A 123 -4.79 10.52 6.16
CA MET A 123 -5.72 11.49 6.73
C MET A 123 -5.22 12.09 8.06
N ASN A 124 -4.12 11.57 8.62
CA ASN A 124 -3.67 11.84 9.98
C ASN A 124 -4.79 11.53 11.01
N SER A 125 -5.34 10.32 10.98
CA SER A 125 -6.45 9.87 11.85
C SER A 125 -6.29 8.43 12.34
N GLU A 126 -5.06 7.99 12.56
CA GLU A 126 -4.73 6.64 13.01
C GLU A 126 -5.26 6.33 14.42
N ASP A 127 -5.39 7.34 15.28
CA ASP A 127 -5.79 7.22 16.70
C ASP A 127 -7.21 6.68 16.93
N ILE A 128 -8.03 6.58 15.88
CA ILE A 128 -9.44 6.16 15.98
C ILE A 128 -9.64 4.63 15.96
N ILE A 129 -8.57 3.87 15.73
CA ILE A 129 -8.61 2.40 15.61
C ILE A 129 -7.74 1.73 16.66
N ASP A 130 -7.96 0.44 16.87
CA ASP A 130 -7.07 -0.38 17.69
C ASP A 130 -5.84 -0.81 16.87
N SER A 131 -4.82 0.06 16.85
CA SER A 131 -3.57 -0.19 16.12
C SER A 131 -2.78 -1.37 16.69
N GLU A 132 -2.92 -1.69 17.99
CA GLU A 132 -2.16 -2.77 18.63
C GLU A 132 -2.72 -4.12 18.18
N HIS A 133 -4.04 -4.23 18.14
CA HIS A 133 -4.71 -5.42 17.65
C HIS A 133 -4.50 -5.60 16.14
N LEU A 134 -4.48 -4.50 15.36
CA LEU A 134 -4.11 -4.56 13.95
C LEU A 134 -2.68 -5.10 13.77
N LEU A 135 -1.71 -4.60 14.55
CA LEU A 135 -0.32 -5.06 14.50
C LEU A 135 -0.21 -6.54 14.87
N SER A 136 -0.92 -6.97 15.92
CA SER A 136 -1.03 -8.37 16.28
C SER A 136 -1.62 -9.20 15.13
N TRP A 137 -2.76 -8.79 14.57
CA TRP A 137 -3.41 -9.49 13.46
C TRP A 137 -2.48 -9.68 12.27
N VAL A 138 -1.81 -8.61 11.81
CA VAL A 138 -0.95 -8.67 10.61
C VAL A 138 0.33 -9.46 10.86
N SER A 139 0.88 -9.45 12.08
CA SER A 139 2.06 -10.27 12.41
C SER A 139 1.77 -11.78 12.31
N HIS A 140 0.54 -12.20 12.63
CA HIS A 140 0.05 -13.57 12.46
C HIS A 140 -0.33 -13.92 11.01
N ARG A 141 -0.07 -13.02 10.04
CA ARG A 141 -0.21 -13.31 8.61
C ARG A 141 1.06 -13.86 8.00
N GLN A 142 2.23 -13.70 8.63
CA GLN A 142 3.44 -14.36 8.17
C GLN A 142 3.37 -15.86 8.48
N MET A 143 3.62 -16.69 7.47
CA MET A 143 3.55 -18.13 7.56
C MET A 143 4.85 -18.68 8.15
N SER A 144 4.77 -19.43 9.25
CA SER A 144 5.96 -19.89 9.98
C SER A 144 6.82 -20.90 9.22
N LEU A 145 6.23 -21.64 8.26
CA LEU A 145 6.96 -22.61 7.44
C LEU A 145 7.41 -22.00 6.12
N GLU A 146 6.49 -21.37 5.39
CA GLU A 146 6.76 -20.84 4.06
C GLU A 146 7.53 -19.53 4.07
N GLY A 147 7.45 -18.73 5.14
CA GLY A 147 8.12 -17.43 5.29
C GLY A 147 7.40 -16.26 4.61
N GLY A 148 6.56 -16.53 3.60
CA GLY A 148 5.67 -15.56 2.97
C GLY A 148 4.43 -15.24 3.83
N PHE A 149 3.46 -14.53 3.26
CA PHE A 149 2.25 -14.11 3.97
C PHE A 149 0.98 -14.75 3.40
N GLN A 150 0.02 -15.05 4.28
CA GLN A 150 -1.37 -15.32 3.89
C GLN A 150 -2.19 -14.03 4.00
N GLY A 151 -3.16 -13.84 3.10
CA GLY A 151 -4.00 -12.65 3.13
C GLY A 151 -5.05 -12.62 4.24
N ARG A 152 -5.42 -13.80 4.75
CA ARG A 152 -6.49 -14.01 5.75
C ARG A 152 -6.17 -15.24 6.57
N THR A 153 -6.74 -15.33 7.77
CA THR A 153 -6.58 -16.49 8.66
C THR A 153 -7.02 -17.79 7.97
N ASN A 154 -6.24 -18.85 8.13
CA ASN A 154 -6.49 -20.18 7.55
C ASN A 154 -6.59 -20.19 6.01
N LYS A 155 -5.84 -19.32 5.33
CA LYS A 155 -5.67 -19.36 3.87
C LYS A 155 -4.25 -19.74 3.51
N LEU A 156 -4.01 -19.95 2.22
CA LEU A 156 -2.69 -20.27 1.73
C LEU A 156 -1.80 -19.02 1.71
N VAL A 157 -0.50 -19.26 1.75
CA VAL A 157 0.52 -18.27 1.41
C VAL A 157 0.33 -17.80 -0.04
N ASP A 158 0.60 -16.52 -0.28
CA ASP A 158 0.58 -15.89 -1.60
C ASP A 158 1.53 -14.68 -1.59
N SER A 159 2.41 -14.61 -2.60
CA SER A 159 3.48 -13.62 -2.71
C SER A 159 3.00 -12.17 -2.76
N CYS A 160 1.78 -11.89 -3.22
CA CYS A 160 1.29 -10.51 -3.24
C CYS A 160 1.07 -9.97 -1.81
N TYR A 161 0.66 -10.84 -0.87
CA TYR A 161 0.46 -10.43 0.53
C TYR A 161 1.78 -10.18 1.26
N CYS A 162 2.91 -10.65 0.72
CA CYS A 162 4.22 -10.26 1.24
C CYS A 162 4.41 -8.73 1.19
N TYR A 163 3.78 -8.04 0.23
CA TYR A 163 3.70 -6.58 0.26
C TYR A 163 2.51 -6.10 1.09
N TRP A 164 1.28 -6.52 0.78
CA TRP A 164 0.08 -5.96 1.43
C TRP A 164 0.09 -6.10 2.95
N CYS A 165 0.48 -7.27 3.47
CA CYS A 165 0.64 -7.49 4.91
C CYS A 165 2.01 -6.99 5.40
N GLY A 166 3.08 -7.24 4.64
CA GLY A 166 4.43 -6.88 5.06
C GLY A 166 4.62 -5.38 5.25
N ALA A 167 4.04 -4.55 4.38
CA ALA A 167 4.15 -3.08 4.43
C ALA A 167 3.34 -2.46 5.56
N LEU A 168 2.24 -3.09 5.97
CA LEU A 168 1.43 -2.63 7.12
C LEU A 168 2.24 -2.55 8.41
N ILE A 169 3.05 -3.58 8.68
CA ILE A 169 3.81 -3.70 9.94
C ILE A 169 4.66 -2.44 10.20
N PRO A 170 5.57 -2.03 9.30
CA PRO A 170 6.33 -0.83 9.50
C PRO A 170 5.45 0.43 9.49
N ILE A 171 4.43 0.54 8.63
CA ILE A 171 3.56 1.72 8.66
C ILE A 171 2.92 1.89 10.05
N ILE A 172 2.49 0.80 10.69
CA ILE A 172 1.93 0.80 12.05
C ILE A 172 3.01 1.10 13.11
N GLN A 173 4.20 0.52 12.98
CA GLN A 173 5.32 0.80 13.89
C GLN A 173 5.70 2.28 13.94
N ALA A 174 5.58 2.98 12.80
CA ALA A 174 5.84 4.41 12.70
C ALA A 174 4.91 5.22 13.63
N HIS A 175 3.63 4.86 13.65
CA HIS A 175 2.59 5.55 14.43
C HIS A 175 2.87 5.48 15.95
N PHE A 176 3.21 4.29 16.46
CA PHE A 176 3.43 4.12 17.88
C PHE A 176 4.71 4.80 18.42
N ASN A 177 5.54 5.38 17.53
CA ASN A 177 6.78 6.05 17.89
C ASN A 177 7.66 5.22 18.85
N ILE A 178 7.60 3.89 18.74
CA ILE A 178 8.20 2.95 19.69
C ILE A 178 9.72 2.93 19.53
N TYR A 179 10.40 4.00 19.17
CA TYR A 179 11.86 3.99 19.02
C TYR A 179 12.58 4.07 20.38
N THR A 180 12.15 3.23 21.32
CA THR A 180 12.90 2.90 22.54
C THR A 180 13.75 1.65 22.28
N ASN A 181 14.78 1.43 23.10
CA ASN A 181 15.62 0.23 23.05
C ASN A 181 14.86 -1.10 23.24
N PHE A 182 13.56 -1.06 23.56
CA PHE A 182 12.72 -2.21 23.88
C PHE A 182 11.80 -2.67 22.76
N THR A 183 11.76 -1.94 21.65
CA THR A 183 10.86 -2.31 20.56
C THR A 183 11.41 -3.48 19.79
N PRO A 184 10.58 -4.50 19.51
CA PRO A 184 11.00 -5.58 18.65
C PRO A 184 11.39 -4.99 17.30
N ARG A 185 12.69 -4.89 17.03
CA ARG A 185 13.24 -4.42 15.75
C ARG A 185 12.85 -5.35 14.59
N HIS A 186 12.29 -6.51 14.92
CA HIS A 186 11.91 -7.59 14.01
C HIS A 186 10.49 -8.07 14.37
N ILE A 187 9.46 -7.30 14.02
CA ILE A 187 8.05 -7.73 14.18
C ILE A 187 7.65 -8.79 13.14
N PHE A 188 8.35 -8.81 12.00
CA PHE A 188 8.27 -9.91 11.05
C PHE A 188 9.68 -10.33 10.61
N ASP A 189 9.77 -11.56 10.12
CA ASP A 189 10.99 -12.14 9.61
C ASP A 189 11.23 -11.70 8.16
N LYS A 190 11.99 -10.62 8.01
CA LYS A 190 12.41 -10.07 6.72
C LYS A 190 13.27 -11.05 5.91
N GLU A 191 14.03 -11.93 6.57
CA GLU A 191 14.91 -12.88 5.90
C GLU A 191 14.09 -14.05 5.33
N ALA A 192 13.19 -14.62 6.12
CA ALA A 192 12.27 -15.66 5.66
C ALA A 192 11.38 -15.17 4.50
N ASN A 193 10.91 -13.92 4.55
CA ASN A 193 10.12 -13.33 3.46
C ASN A 193 10.94 -13.20 2.17
N GLN A 194 12.21 -12.77 2.25
CA GLN A 194 13.10 -12.74 1.08
C GLN A 194 13.36 -14.14 0.52
N PHE A 195 13.61 -15.14 1.38
CA PHE A 195 13.76 -16.53 0.93
C PHE A 195 12.52 -17.05 0.21
N TYR A 196 11.31 -16.81 0.75
CA TYR A 196 10.07 -17.21 0.09
C TYR A 196 9.95 -16.60 -1.32
N LEU A 197 10.20 -15.29 -1.44
CA LEU A 197 10.07 -14.60 -2.72
C LEU A 197 11.12 -15.08 -3.74
N LEU A 198 12.38 -15.22 -3.33
CA LEU A 198 13.49 -15.62 -4.21
C LEU A 198 13.44 -17.11 -4.58
N LEU A 199 13.04 -18.00 -3.67
CA LEU A 199 13.09 -19.44 -3.88
C LEU A 199 11.75 -20.06 -4.33
N CYS A 200 10.61 -19.46 -3.98
CA CYS A 200 9.30 -20.05 -4.21
C CYS A 200 8.41 -19.26 -5.18
N ALA A 201 8.50 -17.94 -5.19
CA ALA A 201 7.64 -17.09 -6.01
C ALA A 201 8.28 -16.69 -7.36
N GLN A 202 9.60 -16.76 -7.50
CA GLN A 202 10.28 -16.40 -8.74
C GLN A 202 10.17 -17.50 -9.80
N SER A 203 9.79 -17.13 -11.03
CA SER A 203 9.74 -18.03 -12.18
C SER A 203 11.09 -18.06 -12.90
N PRO A 204 11.64 -19.25 -13.26
CA PRO A 204 12.83 -19.35 -14.11
C PRO A 204 12.68 -18.72 -15.50
N ALA A 205 11.44 -18.55 -15.98
CA ALA A 205 11.14 -17.88 -17.25
C ALA A 205 11.03 -16.34 -17.13
N GLY A 206 11.26 -15.79 -15.93
CA GLY A 206 11.08 -14.38 -15.60
C GLY A 206 9.73 -14.10 -14.93
N GLY A 207 9.71 -13.03 -14.13
CA GLY A 207 8.56 -12.61 -13.33
C GLY A 207 8.39 -13.41 -12.03
N PHE A 208 7.40 -13.01 -11.23
CA PHE A 208 6.98 -13.71 -10.01
C PHE A 208 5.52 -14.16 -10.12
N CYS A 209 5.19 -15.22 -9.40
CA CYS A 209 3.84 -15.79 -9.29
C CYS A 209 3.36 -15.81 -7.83
N ASP A 210 2.08 -16.09 -7.63
CA ASP A 210 1.43 -16.30 -6.31
C ASP A 210 2.25 -17.25 -5.41
N ARG A 211 2.51 -18.47 -5.91
CA ARG A 211 3.20 -19.55 -5.21
C ARG A 211 3.70 -20.61 -6.21
N PRO A 212 4.51 -21.60 -5.78
CA PRO A 212 5.01 -22.64 -6.68
C PRO A 212 3.90 -23.28 -7.52
N SER A 213 4.24 -23.61 -8.77
CA SER A 213 3.32 -24.18 -9.77
C SER A 213 2.23 -23.24 -10.30
N ARG A 214 2.22 -21.95 -9.95
CA ARG A 214 1.43 -20.91 -10.63
C ARG A 214 2.26 -20.21 -11.71
N PHE A 215 1.57 -19.67 -12.72
CA PHE A 215 2.21 -18.88 -13.77
C PHE A 215 2.56 -17.48 -13.24
N PRO A 216 3.70 -16.91 -13.66
CA PRO A 216 4.04 -15.54 -13.31
C PRO A 216 3.10 -14.55 -14.02
N ASP A 217 2.84 -13.43 -13.36
CA ASP A 217 2.08 -12.31 -13.93
C ASP A 217 2.62 -10.97 -13.44
N LEU A 218 2.17 -9.87 -14.08
CA LEU A 218 2.66 -8.53 -13.77
C LEU A 218 2.26 -8.06 -12.37
N TYR A 219 1.14 -8.56 -11.84
CA TYR A 219 0.65 -8.20 -10.51
C TYR A 219 1.57 -8.77 -9.43
N HIS A 220 1.80 -10.09 -9.45
CA HIS A 220 2.70 -10.74 -8.50
C HIS A 220 4.14 -10.30 -8.70
N THR A 221 4.58 -10.04 -9.94
CA THR A 221 5.91 -9.46 -10.20
C THR A 221 6.08 -8.12 -9.51
N CYS A 222 5.10 -7.21 -9.64
CA CYS A 222 5.14 -5.90 -8.98
C CYS A 222 5.21 -6.06 -7.45
N TYR A 223 4.25 -6.75 -6.84
CA TYR A 223 4.17 -6.81 -5.38
C TYR A 223 5.26 -7.68 -4.74
N SER A 224 5.77 -8.70 -5.43
CA SER A 224 6.92 -9.46 -4.96
C SER A 224 8.19 -8.61 -4.91
N LEU A 225 8.44 -7.81 -5.95
CA LEU A 225 9.59 -6.89 -5.97
C LEU A 225 9.45 -5.79 -4.92
N SER A 226 8.26 -5.20 -4.77
CA SER A 226 7.99 -4.24 -3.71
C SER A 226 8.20 -4.82 -2.31
N SER A 227 7.83 -6.09 -2.09
CA SER A 227 8.08 -6.76 -0.81
C SER A 227 9.55 -7.11 -0.58
N LEU A 228 10.29 -7.48 -1.63
CA LEU A 228 11.74 -7.65 -1.56
C LEU A 228 12.43 -6.35 -1.14
N SER A 229 12.09 -5.23 -1.80
CA SER A 229 12.58 -3.89 -1.42
C SER A 229 12.27 -3.60 0.06
N LEU A 230 11.02 -3.74 0.47
CA LEU A 230 10.59 -3.53 1.87
C LEU A 230 11.38 -4.37 2.89
N SER A 231 11.73 -5.60 2.52
CA SER A 231 12.46 -6.55 3.37
C SER A 231 13.96 -6.26 3.42
N GLN A 232 14.51 -5.64 2.37
CA GLN A 232 15.92 -5.29 2.26
C GLN A 232 16.25 -4.00 3.00
N HIS A 233 15.33 -3.04 3.02
CA HIS A 233 15.58 -1.71 3.56
C HIS A 233 15.10 -1.52 5.00
N SER A 234 15.78 -0.63 5.72
CA SER A 234 15.28 -0.03 6.95
C SER A 234 14.29 1.06 6.61
N LEU A 235 13.10 0.98 7.20
CA LEU A 235 12.01 1.93 6.93
C LEU A 235 12.00 3.09 7.92
N PHE A 236 12.90 3.05 8.90
CA PHE A 236 13.01 4.03 9.98
C PHE A 236 14.45 4.44 10.23
N GLY A 237 14.60 5.69 10.66
CA GLY A 237 15.90 6.31 10.93
C GLY A 237 16.57 6.84 9.67
N ASN A 238 17.57 7.69 9.87
CA ASN A 238 18.31 8.33 8.77
C ASN A 238 19.35 7.40 8.12
N ILE A 239 19.53 6.19 8.66
CA ILE A 239 20.53 5.23 8.21
C ILE A 239 19.81 3.98 7.74
N ASP A 240 19.98 3.68 6.45
CA ASP A 240 19.44 2.47 5.87
C ASP A 240 20.41 1.30 6.07
N PHE A 241 20.03 0.36 6.94
CA PHE A 241 20.77 -0.89 7.13
C PHE A 241 20.22 -1.96 6.18
N ASN A 242 20.81 -2.03 4.99
CA ASN A 242 20.43 -3.02 3.98
C ASN A 242 20.70 -4.45 4.49
N LYS A 243 19.66 -5.30 4.50
CA LYS A 243 19.75 -6.74 4.79
C LYS A 243 19.28 -7.54 3.59
N ILE A 244 20.23 -7.92 2.75
CA ILE A 244 19.96 -8.61 1.48
C ILE A 244 20.25 -10.10 1.66
N VAL A 245 19.31 -10.95 1.25
CA VAL A 245 19.52 -12.39 1.10
C VAL A 245 20.18 -12.70 -0.25
N GLY A 246 21.23 -13.50 -0.25
CA GLY A 246 21.94 -13.93 -1.47
C GLY A 246 23.07 -12.98 -1.88
N VAL A 247 23.14 -12.66 -3.18
CA VAL A 247 24.19 -11.80 -3.75
C VAL A 247 23.81 -10.33 -3.65
N LYS A 248 24.81 -9.43 -3.67
CA LYS A 248 24.58 -7.97 -3.58
C LYS A 248 23.69 -7.43 -4.70
N ASP A 249 23.71 -8.07 -5.87
CA ASP A 249 22.90 -7.69 -7.03
C ASP A 249 21.39 -7.92 -6.81
N ASN A 250 21.00 -8.61 -5.73
CA ASN A 250 19.60 -8.74 -5.34
C ASN A 250 19.02 -7.45 -4.72
N LEU A 251 19.86 -6.46 -4.38
CA LEU A 251 19.41 -5.20 -3.81
C LEU A 251 18.52 -4.44 -4.81
N LEU A 252 17.31 -4.12 -4.39
CA LEU A 252 16.37 -3.28 -5.13
C LEU A 252 16.47 -1.83 -4.66
N ASP A 253 15.86 -0.92 -5.43
CA ASP A 253 15.64 0.45 -4.97
C ASP A 253 14.61 0.46 -3.84
N LYS A 254 14.74 1.43 -2.93
CA LYS A 254 13.83 1.58 -1.79
C LYS A 254 12.50 2.19 -2.22
N ASP A 255 11.41 1.46 -1.94
CA ASP A 255 10.04 1.90 -2.19
C ASP A 255 9.44 2.64 -0.97
N HIS A 256 8.63 3.66 -1.25
CA HIS A 256 7.81 4.32 -0.24
C HIS A 256 6.69 3.36 0.22
N PRO A 257 6.60 3.02 1.52
CA PRO A 257 5.76 1.92 2.00
C PRO A 257 4.25 2.16 1.80
N VAL A 258 3.79 3.42 1.77
CA VAL A 258 2.37 3.78 1.52
C VAL A 258 1.99 3.86 0.04
N TYR A 259 2.83 4.45 -0.82
CA TYR A 259 2.50 4.74 -2.22
C TYR A 259 2.98 3.68 -3.22
N ASN A 260 3.84 2.77 -2.77
CA ASN A 260 4.46 1.73 -3.60
C ASN A 260 5.16 2.23 -4.88
N ILE A 261 5.87 3.35 -4.75
CA ILE A 261 6.78 3.88 -5.78
C ILE A 261 8.12 4.15 -5.11
N THR A 262 9.21 4.20 -5.89
CA THR A 262 10.53 4.48 -5.31
C THR A 262 10.54 5.79 -4.52
N GLU A 263 11.25 5.83 -3.39
CA GLU A 263 11.35 7.05 -2.56
C GLU A 263 11.82 8.25 -3.40
N ALA A 264 12.72 8.03 -4.35
CA ALA A 264 13.18 9.05 -5.27
C ALA A 264 12.04 9.63 -6.14
N SER A 265 11.19 8.77 -6.72
CA SER A 265 10.03 9.22 -7.49
C SER A 265 9.01 9.96 -6.62
N PHE A 266 8.78 9.46 -5.40
CA PHE A 266 7.91 10.11 -4.42
C PHE A 266 8.39 11.52 -4.07
N HIS A 267 9.66 11.68 -3.69
CA HIS A 267 10.21 12.99 -3.30
C HIS A 267 10.15 14.01 -4.44
N LEU A 268 10.46 13.61 -5.68
CA LEU A 268 10.32 14.51 -6.83
C LEU A 268 8.87 14.88 -7.12
N SER A 269 7.94 13.93 -6.98
CA SER A 269 6.51 14.19 -7.13
C SER A 269 6.01 15.22 -6.10
N GLN A 270 6.44 15.06 -4.84
CA GLN A 270 6.13 16.03 -3.78
C GLN A 270 6.69 17.42 -4.11
N GLN A 271 7.96 17.50 -4.53
CA GLN A 271 8.57 18.78 -4.94
C GLN A 271 7.79 19.44 -6.09
N TYR A 272 7.30 18.67 -7.06
CA TYR A 272 6.52 19.20 -8.16
C TYR A 272 5.16 19.73 -7.69
N PHE A 273 4.33 18.87 -7.09
CA PHE A 273 2.94 19.23 -6.78
C PHE A 273 2.76 20.18 -5.59
N TYR A 274 3.71 20.23 -4.66
CA TYR A 274 3.63 21.10 -3.47
C TYR A 274 4.37 22.43 -3.64
N ASN A 275 5.30 22.56 -4.59
CA ASN A 275 5.94 23.85 -4.88
C ASN A 275 5.24 24.64 -6.00
N GLU A 276 4.42 23.99 -6.83
CA GLU A 276 3.47 24.69 -7.69
C GLU A 276 2.37 25.31 -6.82
N ASN A 277 2.50 26.60 -6.52
CA ASN A 277 1.41 27.41 -5.95
C ASN A 277 0.22 27.36 -6.91
N ILE A 278 -0.85 26.62 -6.56
CA ILE A 278 -2.18 26.76 -7.17
C ILE A 278 -2.97 27.78 -6.38
#